data_AF-A0A2S4ZP86-F1
#
_entry.id   AF-A0A2S4ZP86-F1
#
_cell.length_a   1.000
_cell.length_b   1.000
_cell.length_c   1.000
_cell.angle_alpha   90.00
_cell.angle_beta   90.00
_cell.angle_gamma   90.00
#
_symmetry.space_group_name_H-M   'P 1'
#
loop_
_entity.id
_entity.type
_entity.pdbx_description
1 polymer ?
#
loop_
_entity_poly.entity_id
_entity_poly.type
_entity_poly.pdbx_seq_one_letter_code
_entity_poly.pdbx_strand_id
1 'polypeptide(L)'
;MAAALVVGFVLGAGGVGTAWALSGGDGSADSGAAGDARQACDALRGFDESDLAADGAKREIAFDRLGAAAVLSTAAAAGDREFKPLAEAMSRVQNRLLRFADLSEPEAQKELKTARSVCAGL
;
A
#
# COMPACT_ATOMS: atom_id res chain seq x y z
N MET A 1 47.68 36.54 -4.26
CA MET A 1 46.83 35.53 -3.61
C MET A 1 46.50 34.49 -4.67
N ALA A 2 46.86 33.23 -4.42
CA ALA A 2 46.86 32.16 -5.43
C ALA A 2 45.43 31.67 -5.74
N ALA A 3 45.09 31.61 -7.02
CA ALA A 3 43.92 30.91 -7.54
C ALA A 3 44.21 29.40 -7.52
N ALA A 4 43.31 28.60 -6.95
CA ALA A 4 43.36 27.15 -7.01
C ALA A 4 42.11 26.62 -7.71
N LEU A 5 42.28 26.33 -8.99
CA LEU A 5 41.41 25.50 -9.83
C LEU A 5 41.69 24.03 -9.51
N VAL A 6 40.65 23.27 -9.16
CA VAL A 6 40.60 21.80 -9.26
C VAL A 6 39.19 21.50 -9.74
N VAL A 7 38.86 21.52 -11.04
CA VAL A 7 39.21 20.56 -12.10
C VAL A 7 39.24 19.10 -11.60
N GLY A 8 38.13 18.40 -11.84
CA GLY A 8 38.20 17.05 -12.40
C GLY A 8 37.95 15.89 -11.45
N PHE A 9 36.67 15.58 -11.22
CA PHE A 9 36.21 14.20 -11.37
C PHE A 9 34.86 14.17 -12.10
N VAL A 10 34.85 14.81 -13.27
CA VAL A 10 33.95 14.48 -14.37
C VAL A 10 34.65 13.34 -15.12
N LEU A 11 33.93 12.24 -15.36
CA LEU A 11 34.32 11.01 -16.09
C LEU A 11 34.72 9.80 -15.21
N GLY A 12 33.70 9.15 -14.65
CA GLY A 12 33.75 7.76 -14.20
C GLY A 12 32.34 7.21 -13.97
N ALA A 13 31.88 6.32 -14.86
CA ALA A 13 30.55 5.68 -14.93
C ALA A 13 29.40 6.61 -15.40
N GLY A 14 28.81 6.48 -16.59
CA GLY A 14 28.56 5.26 -17.36
C GLY A 14 27.13 4.75 -17.14
N GLY A 15 26.13 5.53 -17.58
CA GLY A 15 25.02 4.95 -18.34
C GLY A 15 23.85 4.26 -17.65
N VAL A 16 23.60 4.34 -16.35
CA VAL A 16 22.26 4.00 -15.79
C VAL A 16 22.07 4.75 -14.47
N GLY A 17 21.47 5.94 -14.48
CA GLY A 17 21.33 6.68 -13.22
C GLY A 17 20.56 8.00 -13.26
N THR A 18 20.23 8.51 -14.44
CA THR A 18 19.49 9.77 -14.57
C THR A 18 17.97 9.62 -14.54
N ALA A 19 17.43 8.39 -14.50
CA ALA A 19 15.99 8.17 -14.41
C ALA A 19 15.42 8.39 -12.99
N TRP A 20 16.22 8.24 -11.93
CA TRP A 20 15.74 8.41 -10.54
C TRP A 20 16.02 9.80 -9.96
N ALA A 21 16.89 10.60 -10.59
CA ALA A 21 17.29 11.91 -10.07
C ALA A 21 16.27 13.03 -10.31
N LEU A 22 15.21 12.79 -11.10
CA LEU A 22 14.04 13.68 -11.19
C LEU A 22 12.86 13.21 -10.31
N SER A 23 13.01 12.09 -9.59
CA SER A 23 12.01 11.63 -8.60
C SER A 23 12.44 11.92 -7.15
N GLY A 24 13.49 12.73 -6.96
CA GLY A 24 14.04 13.12 -5.67
C GLY A 24 13.77 14.57 -5.30
N GLY A 25 12.63 15.12 -5.73
CA GLY A 25 12.13 16.41 -5.28
C GLY A 25 11.16 16.20 -4.12
N ASP A 26 11.61 16.58 -2.92
CA ASP A 26 10.79 16.96 -1.78
C ASP A 26 10.07 15.79 -1.09
N GLY A 27 10.60 15.35 0.05
CA GLY A 27 9.96 14.41 0.97
C GLY A 27 8.70 14.98 1.63
N SER A 28 7.64 15.13 0.83
CA SER A 28 6.29 15.45 1.30
C SER A 28 5.53 14.15 1.45
N ALA A 29 5.06 13.85 2.66
CA ALA A 29 4.25 12.68 2.98
C ALA A 29 3.03 12.46 2.04
N ASP A 30 2.62 13.49 1.29
CA ASP A 30 1.57 13.46 0.26
C ASP A 30 1.78 12.40 -0.84
N SER A 31 3.00 12.21 -1.36
CA SER A 31 3.22 11.21 -2.43
C SER A 31 3.27 9.78 -1.88
N GLY A 32 3.64 9.62 -0.61
CA GLY A 32 3.69 8.33 0.09
C GLY A 32 2.29 7.84 0.42
N ALA A 33 1.45 8.68 1.03
CA ALA A 33 0.12 8.30 1.49
C ALA A 33 -0.79 7.81 0.35
N ALA A 34 -0.83 8.56 -0.77
CA ALA A 34 -1.59 8.15 -1.95
C ALA A 34 -1.00 6.90 -2.62
N GLY A 35 0.32 6.70 -2.54
CA GLY A 35 0.98 5.47 -2.99
C GLY A 35 0.53 4.25 -2.18
N ASP A 36 0.58 4.36 -0.85
CA ASP A 36 0.15 3.31 0.08
C ASP A 36 -1.34 2.99 -0.10
N ALA A 37 -2.19 4.01 -0.28
CA ALA A 37 -3.62 3.81 -0.52
C ALA A 37 -3.88 3.00 -1.81
N ARG A 38 -3.18 3.32 -2.91
CA ARG A 38 -3.29 2.57 -4.18
C ARG A 38 -2.81 1.13 -4.02
N GLN A 39 -1.67 0.93 -3.37
CA GLN A 39 -1.14 -0.43 -3.12
C GLN A 39 -2.05 -1.24 -2.19
N ALA A 40 -2.68 -0.61 -1.20
CA ALA A 40 -3.68 -1.25 -0.36
C ALA A 40 -4.88 -1.74 -1.20
N CYS A 41 -5.35 -0.90 -2.11
CA CYS A 41 -6.45 -1.23 -3.00
C CYS A 41 -6.09 -2.30 -4.05
N ASP A 42 -4.86 -2.31 -4.54
CA ASP A 42 -4.37 -3.38 -5.42
C ASP A 42 -4.28 -4.72 -4.69
N ALA A 43 -3.79 -4.73 -3.44
CA ALA A 43 -3.77 -5.91 -2.60
C ALA A 43 -5.20 -6.42 -2.31
N LEU A 44 -6.14 -5.51 -2.00
CA LEU A 44 -7.55 -5.84 -1.80
C LEU A 44 -8.23 -6.34 -3.08
N ARG A 45 -7.85 -5.84 -4.25
CA ARG A 45 -8.37 -6.33 -5.54
C ARG A 45 -7.90 -7.76 -5.85
N GLY A 46 -6.69 -8.10 -5.42
CA GLY A 46 -6.19 -9.47 -5.45
C GLY A 46 -6.77 -10.37 -4.36
N PHE A 47 -7.48 -9.83 -3.37
CA PHE A 47 -8.07 -10.62 -2.29
C PHE A 47 -9.45 -11.18 -2.68
N ASP A 48 -9.57 -12.50 -2.65
CA ASP A 48 -10.82 -13.25 -2.77
C ASP A 48 -11.12 -13.94 -1.42
N GLU A 49 -12.24 -13.60 -0.81
CA GLU A 49 -12.66 -14.16 0.46
C GLU A 49 -12.86 -15.69 0.42
N SER A 50 -13.21 -16.27 -0.73
CA SER A 50 -13.39 -17.72 -0.88
C SER A 50 -12.07 -18.49 -0.74
N ASP A 51 -10.93 -17.81 -0.95
CA ASP A 51 -9.60 -18.40 -0.81
C ASP A 51 -9.20 -18.61 0.66
N LEU A 52 -9.90 -17.98 1.62
CA LEU A 52 -9.71 -18.22 3.05
C LEU A 52 -10.08 -19.65 3.47
N ALA A 53 -10.98 -20.29 2.72
CA ALA A 53 -11.38 -21.68 2.93
C ALA A 53 -10.50 -22.69 2.18
N ALA A 54 -9.56 -22.24 1.35
CA ALA A 54 -8.63 -23.11 0.65
C ALA A 54 -7.55 -23.67 1.61
N ASP A 55 -6.72 -24.57 1.09
CA ASP A 55 -5.55 -25.10 1.80
C ASP A 55 -4.23 -24.57 1.20
N GLY A 56 -3.18 -24.62 2.02
CA GLY A 56 -1.81 -24.30 1.61
C GLY A 56 -1.61 -22.86 1.12
N ALA A 57 -0.78 -22.70 0.09
CA ALA A 57 -0.34 -21.39 -0.40
C ALA A 57 -1.50 -20.46 -0.81
N LYS A 58 -2.62 -21.02 -1.30
CA LYS A 58 -3.76 -20.20 -1.73
C LYS A 58 -4.38 -19.46 -0.55
N ARG A 59 -4.54 -20.15 0.58
CA ARG A 59 -5.01 -19.57 1.83
C ARG A 59 -4.03 -18.53 2.35
N GLU A 60 -2.75 -18.89 2.41
CA GLU A 60 -1.68 -18.00 2.88
C GLU A 60 -1.63 -16.68 2.10
N ILE A 61 -1.67 -16.74 0.76
CA ILE A 61 -1.73 -15.57 -0.11
C ILE A 61 -2.96 -14.70 0.20
N ALA A 62 -4.12 -15.30 0.49
CA ALA A 62 -5.32 -14.55 0.83
C ALA A 62 -5.17 -13.80 2.17
N PHE A 63 -4.60 -14.44 3.20
CA PHE A 63 -4.29 -13.80 4.47
C PHE A 63 -3.30 -12.65 4.29
N ASP A 64 -2.22 -12.87 3.54
CA ASP A 64 -1.17 -11.88 3.31
C ASP A 64 -1.67 -10.69 2.50
N ARG A 65 -2.49 -10.92 1.48
CA ARG A 65 -3.11 -9.83 0.69
C ARG A 65 -4.01 -8.95 1.54
N LEU A 66 -4.86 -9.56 2.38
CA LEU A 66 -5.70 -8.78 3.28
C LEU A 66 -4.85 -8.05 4.34
N GLY A 67 -3.81 -8.70 4.85
CA GLY A 67 -2.83 -8.11 5.76
C GLY A 67 -2.14 -6.87 5.17
N ALA A 68 -1.62 -7.00 3.96
CA ALA A 68 -0.99 -5.91 3.22
C ALA A 68 -1.96 -4.74 3.01
N ALA A 69 -3.20 -5.02 2.58
CA ALA A 69 -4.22 -3.99 2.40
C ALA A 69 -4.52 -3.23 3.71
N ALA A 70 -4.58 -3.93 4.85
CA ALA A 70 -4.83 -3.29 6.14
C ALA A 70 -3.65 -2.44 6.64
N VAL A 71 -2.42 -2.92 6.49
CA VAL A 71 -1.22 -2.16 6.90
C VAL A 71 -1.02 -0.93 6.02
N LEU A 72 -1.10 -1.09 4.71
CA LEU A 72 -0.89 0.01 3.76
C LEU A 72 -1.98 1.09 3.87
N SER A 73 -3.25 0.70 4.03
CA SER A 73 -4.31 1.69 4.27
C SER A 73 -4.10 2.45 5.58
N THR A 74 -3.59 1.81 6.62
CA THR A 74 -3.23 2.46 7.89
C THR A 74 -2.06 3.44 7.69
N ALA A 75 -1.04 3.06 6.93
CA ALA A 75 0.08 3.93 6.58
C ALA A 75 -0.40 5.16 5.78
N ALA A 76 -1.25 4.94 4.78
CA ALA A 76 -1.89 6.01 4.02
C ALA A 76 -2.64 6.99 4.92
N ALA A 77 -3.48 6.50 5.83
CA ALA A 77 -4.25 7.33 6.75
C ALA A 77 -3.39 8.09 7.78
N ALA A 78 -2.20 7.57 8.09
CA ALA A 78 -1.22 8.24 8.94
C ALA A 78 -0.48 9.35 8.19
N GLY A 79 -0.20 9.16 6.89
CA GLY A 79 0.40 10.17 6.02
C GLY A 79 -0.58 11.26 5.59
N ASP A 80 -1.84 10.92 5.34
CA ASP A 80 -2.91 11.84 4.98
C ASP A 80 -4.27 11.38 5.54
N ARG A 81 -4.96 12.29 6.21
CA ARG A 81 -6.27 12.03 6.84
C ARG A 81 -7.38 11.73 5.84
N GLU A 82 -7.23 12.11 4.56
CA GLU A 82 -8.19 11.78 3.51
C GLU A 82 -8.41 10.26 3.39
N PHE A 83 -7.38 9.45 3.63
CA PHE A 83 -7.45 7.98 3.53
C PHE A 83 -7.98 7.28 4.79
N LYS A 84 -8.39 8.01 5.84
CA LYS A 84 -8.99 7.41 7.05
C LYS A 84 -10.17 6.47 6.76
N PRO A 85 -11.11 6.78 5.86
CA PRO A 85 -12.22 5.87 5.55
C PRO A 85 -11.75 4.51 5.03
N LEU A 86 -10.67 4.47 4.24
CA LEU A 86 -10.08 3.23 3.75
C LEU A 86 -9.49 2.41 4.91
N ALA A 87 -8.68 3.04 5.77
CA ALA A 87 -8.07 2.39 6.93
C ALA A 87 -9.11 1.82 7.90
N GLU A 88 -10.18 2.57 8.18
CA GLU A 88 -11.24 2.12 9.07
C GLU A 88 -12.01 0.93 8.49
N ALA A 89 -12.34 0.96 7.19
CA ALA A 89 -13.00 -0.16 6.52
C ALA A 89 -12.13 -1.42 6.55
N MET A 90 -10.84 -1.29 6.21
CA MET A 90 -9.89 -2.41 6.25
C MET A 90 -9.67 -2.95 7.67
N SER A 91 -9.58 -2.07 8.67
CA SER A 91 -9.47 -2.47 10.08
C SER A 91 -10.68 -3.28 10.53
N ARG A 92 -11.90 -2.90 10.14
CA ARG A 92 -13.12 -3.69 10.47
C ARG A 92 -13.09 -5.08 9.84
N VAL A 93 -12.70 -5.19 8.57
CA VAL A 93 -12.56 -6.48 7.88
C VAL A 93 -11.48 -7.35 8.55
N GLN A 94 -10.28 -6.80 8.77
CA GLN A 94 -9.18 -7.54 9.39
C GLN A 94 -9.51 -8.00 10.81
N ASN A 95 -10.16 -7.14 11.61
CA ASN A 95 -10.59 -7.51 12.96
C ASN A 95 -11.60 -8.66 12.97
N ARG A 96 -12.46 -8.78 11.94
CA ARG A 96 -13.35 -9.93 11.79
C ARG A 96 -12.58 -11.18 11.40
N LEU A 97 -11.68 -11.07 10.42
CA LEU A 97 -10.85 -12.21 10.01
C LEU A 97 -10.03 -12.75 11.19
N LEU A 98 -9.44 -11.88 12.02
CA LEU A 98 -8.66 -12.31 13.18
C LEU A 98 -9.52 -12.95 14.27
N ARG A 99 -10.80 -12.59 14.39
CA ARG A 99 -11.71 -13.18 15.39
C ARG A 99 -12.31 -14.50 14.92
N PHE A 100 -12.66 -14.62 13.65
CA PHE A 100 -13.46 -15.72 13.14
C PHE A 100 -12.73 -16.62 12.14
N ALA A 101 -11.54 -16.22 11.68
CA ALA A 101 -10.78 -16.88 10.62
C ALA A 101 -11.57 -17.08 9.30
N ASP A 102 -12.65 -16.30 9.13
CA ASP A 102 -13.60 -16.35 8.01
C ASP A 102 -14.25 -14.97 7.83
N LEU A 103 -14.79 -14.72 6.64
CA LEU A 103 -15.52 -13.51 6.23
C LEU A 103 -16.83 -13.83 5.49
N SER A 104 -17.37 -15.06 5.62
CA SER A 104 -18.62 -15.47 4.95
C SER A 104 -19.87 -14.78 5.51
N GLU A 105 -19.82 -14.27 6.73
CA GLU A 105 -20.95 -13.63 7.38
C GLU A 105 -21.39 -12.33 6.68
N PRO A 106 -22.71 -12.02 6.63
CA PRO A 106 -23.22 -10.88 5.86
C PRO A 106 -22.60 -9.53 6.22
N GLU A 107 -22.21 -9.36 7.48
CA GLU A 107 -21.61 -8.12 7.94
C GLU A 107 -20.16 -7.98 7.49
N ALA A 108 -19.38 -9.07 7.46
CA ALA A 108 -18.04 -9.07 6.87
C ALA A 108 -18.09 -8.75 5.37
N GLN A 109 -19.07 -9.32 4.66
CA GLN A 109 -19.32 -9.05 3.24
C GLN A 109 -19.68 -7.58 2.99
N LYS A 110 -20.49 -6.98 3.85
CA LYS A 110 -20.82 -5.54 3.79
C LYS A 110 -19.58 -4.67 3.99
N GLU A 111 -18.72 -5.00 4.95
CA GLU A 111 -17.48 -4.25 5.20
C GLU A 111 -16.48 -4.40 4.05
N LEU A 112 -16.32 -5.61 3.50
CA LEU A 112 -15.50 -5.84 2.30
C LEU A 112 -16.00 -5.03 1.11
N LYS A 113 -17.32 -5.01 0.86
CA LYS A 113 -17.92 -4.19 -0.19
C LYS A 113 -17.65 -2.70 0.04
N THR A 114 -17.71 -2.25 1.29
CA THR A 114 -17.42 -0.86 1.66
C THR A 114 -15.96 -0.52 1.37
N ALA A 115 -15.01 -1.34 1.82
CA ALA A 115 -13.58 -1.17 1.53
C ALA A 115 -13.31 -1.13 0.02
N ARG A 116 -13.89 -2.07 -0.75
CA ARG A 116 -13.81 -2.09 -2.22
C ARG A 116 -14.40 -0.84 -2.86
N SER A 117 -15.49 -0.28 -2.32
CA SER A 117 -16.10 0.95 -2.84
C SER A 117 -15.25 2.20 -2.60
N VAL A 118 -14.54 2.28 -1.46
CA VAL A 118 -13.58 3.37 -1.19
C VAL A 118 -12.44 3.30 -2.22
N CYS A 119 -11.96 2.10 -2.52
CA CYS A 119 -10.94 1.89 -3.54
C CYS A 119 -11.37 2.26 -4.97
N ALA A 120 -12.66 2.25 -5.29
CA ALA A 120 -13.14 2.65 -6.62
C ALA A 120 -13.09 4.17 -6.84
N GLY A 121 -12.93 4.96 -5.78
CA GLY A 121 -12.79 6.42 -5.84
C GLY A 121 -11.35 6.92 -5.82
N LEU A 122 -10.36 6.01 -5.84
CA LEU A 122 -8.93 6.29 -5.75
C LEU A 122 -8.19 6.09 -7.09
#